data_AF-A0A8I2K3U8-F1
#
_entry.id   AF-A0A8I2K3U8-F1
#
_cell.length_a   1.000
_cell.length_b   1.000
_cell.length_c   1.000
_cell.angle_alpha   90.00
_cell.angle_beta   90.00
_cell.angle_gamma   90.00
#
_symmetry.space_group_name_H-M   'P 1'
#
loop_
_entity.id
_entity.type
_entity.pdbx_description
1 polymer ?
#
loop_
_entity_poly.entity_id
_entity_poly.type
_entity_poly.pdbx_seq_one_letter_code
_entity_poly.pdbx_strand_id
1 'polypeptide(L)'
;MICPSCSRNHKYRDGMTCACGYHFVFNPKIDRLTDGKFQTVIKQASKNDTYFFTKNQLYTAFCRKSPKPVSVLVLIGIFIVSVFVVIIGLMIGSWEVTVGSVFVAVLFLGALFGIPSSIKKFLSRDNFDTLLHRWMQVNEIPKLLVKPQLGAPPAQQWQEPDIFDYGVERILVVEHDILVDLFVKNGFHAEQSCLIISANGYPTYLAQRLPELVKKNKNISIFLLHDFSPTGSTVVNKFLDSHKELFKNARILDVGLFQEDVKKIKVFKRLMLEKEPKRVPVDAIPYAYLALLFSGSISKGIPFSHLLLEWLEDDGDDGGSYG
;
A
#
# COMPACT_ATOMS: atom_id res chain seq x y z
N MET A 1 14.36 -18.69 12.78
CA MET A 1 13.04 -18.03 12.70
C MET A 1 12.84 -17.29 14.00
N ILE A 2 12.43 -16.03 13.98
CA ILE A 2 12.21 -15.29 15.24
C ILE A 2 10.79 -15.61 15.72
N CYS A 3 10.67 -16.12 16.95
CA CYS A 3 9.39 -16.38 17.57
C CYS A 3 8.66 -15.05 17.84
N PRO A 4 7.42 -14.89 17.39
CA PRO A 4 6.71 -13.64 17.58
C PRO A 4 6.21 -13.40 19.02
N SER A 5 6.05 -14.48 19.80
CA SER A 5 5.58 -14.42 21.19
C SER A 5 6.72 -14.12 22.18
N CYS A 6 7.90 -14.73 22.03
CA CYS A 6 9.01 -14.58 22.98
C CYS A 6 10.29 -13.96 22.40
N SER A 7 10.27 -13.55 21.13
CA SER A 7 11.41 -12.97 20.39
C SER A 7 12.68 -13.82 20.29
N ARG A 8 12.67 -15.07 20.78
CA ARG A 8 13.82 -15.99 20.67
C ARG A 8 14.03 -16.44 19.22
N ASN A 9 15.30 -16.63 18.85
CA ASN A 9 15.66 -17.24 17.57
C ASN A 9 15.51 -18.76 17.66
N HIS A 10 14.54 -19.30 16.93
CA HIS A 10 14.23 -20.72 16.82
C HIS A 10 14.84 -21.33 15.54
N LYS A 11 15.64 -22.40 15.65
CA LYS A 11 16.22 -23.03 14.45
C LYS A 11 15.18 -23.94 13.80
N TYR A 12 15.08 -23.88 12.47
CA TYR A 12 14.10 -24.68 11.73
C TYR A 12 14.24 -26.20 11.94
N ARG A 13 15.46 -26.69 12.18
CA ARG A 13 15.72 -28.11 12.43
C ARG A 13 15.11 -28.61 13.75
N ASP A 14 14.76 -27.71 14.66
CA ASP A 14 14.18 -28.02 15.97
C ASP A 14 12.63 -28.10 15.88
N GLY A 15 12.07 -28.11 14.66
CA GLY A 15 10.63 -28.22 14.40
C GLY A 15 9.91 -26.88 14.23
N MET A 16 8.57 -26.94 14.18
CA MET A 16 7.68 -25.77 13.97
C MET A 16 7.02 -25.26 15.26
N THR A 17 7.46 -25.73 16.43
CA THR A 17 6.96 -25.27 17.72
C THR A 17 8.12 -24.69 18.52
N CYS A 18 7.96 -23.46 18.98
CA CYS A 18 8.94 -22.80 19.84
C CYS A 18 8.88 -23.34 21.27
N ALA A 19 9.97 -23.22 22.03
CA ALA A 19 10.02 -23.59 23.44
C ALA A 19 8.98 -22.85 24.32
N CYS A 20 8.47 -21.70 23.87
CA CYS A 20 7.38 -20.98 24.56
C CYS A 20 5.97 -21.52 24.22
N GLY A 21 5.85 -22.60 23.44
CA GLY A 21 4.59 -23.18 23.00
C GLY A 21 4.00 -22.58 21.72
N TYR A 22 4.57 -21.48 21.20
CA TYR A 22 4.10 -20.88 19.95
C TYR A 22 4.33 -21.81 18.75
N HIS A 23 3.27 -22.12 18.01
CA HIS A 23 3.34 -22.88 16.76
C HIS A 23 3.49 -21.93 15.57
N PHE A 24 4.59 -22.07 14.82
CA PHE A 24 4.85 -21.24 13.65
C PHE A 24 3.86 -21.54 12.52
N VAL A 25 3.21 -20.50 12.01
CA VAL A 25 2.24 -20.59 10.91
C VAL A 25 2.94 -20.82 9.58
N PHE A 26 4.07 -20.14 9.35
CA PHE A 26 4.77 -20.16 8.06
C PHE A 26 6.02 -21.04 8.09
N ASN A 27 6.13 -21.90 7.09
CA ASN A 27 7.33 -22.70 6.85
C ASN A 27 8.32 -21.90 5.98
N PRO A 28 9.51 -21.51 6.49
CA PRO A 28 10.46 -20.68 5.75
C PRO A 28 11.02 -21.33 4.48
N LYS A 29 11.02 -22.66 4.38
CA LYS A 29 11.50 -23.37 3.18
C LYS A 29 10.46 -23.41 2.07
N ILE A 30 9.19 -23.54 2.44
CA ILE A 30 8.05 -23.68 1.51
C ILE A 30 7.49 -22.29 1.19
N ASP A 31 7.05 -21.56 2.23
CA ASP A 31 6.36 -20.28 2.11
C ASP A 31 7.33 -19.12 1.81
N ARG A 32 8.65 -19.33 2.00
CA ARG A 32 9.71 -18.30 1.90
C ARG A 32 9.45 -17.07 2.77
N LEU A 33 8.60 -17.24 3.77
CA LEU A 33 8.14 -16.25 4.75
C LEU A 33 8.28 -16.85 6.14
N THR A 34 8.48 -16.00 7.14
CA THR A 34 8.51 -16.39 8.55
C THR A 34 7.56 -15.51 9.31
N ASP A 35 6.96 -16.02 10.38
CA ASP A 35 6.01 -15.31 11.24
C ASP A 35 6.53 -13.95 11.72
N GLY A 36 7.77 -13.87 12.22
CA GLY A 36 8.35 -12.59 12.62
C GLY A 36 8.49 -11.57 11.48
N LYS A 37 8.76 -12.02 10.24
CA LYS A 37 8.76 -11.13 9.07
C LYS A 37 7.34 -10.65 8.75
N PHE A 38 6.36 -11.54 8.81
CA PHE A 38 4.96 -11.20 8.55
C PHE A 38 4.42 -10.22 9.59
N GLN A 39 4.72 -10.43 10.87
CA GLN A 39 4.41 -9.43 11.91
C GLN A 39 5.04 -8.07 11.64
N THR A 40 6.28 -8.03 11.14
CA THR A 40 6.89 -6.75 10.80
C THR A 40 6.17 -6.07 9.63
N VAL A 41 5.64 -6.85 8.68
CA VAL A 41 4.80 -6.34 7.58
C VAL A 41 3.47 -5.79 8.10
N ILE A 42 2.83 -6.49 9.06
CA ILE A 42 1.62 -6.01 9.75
C ILE A 42 1.90 -4.66 10.43
N LYS A 43 2.95 -4.59 11.26
CA LYS A 43 3.36 -3.34 11.93
C LYS A 43 3.63 -2.20 10.95
N GLN A 44 4.24 -2.50 9.80
CA GLN A 44 4.48 -1.49 8.78
C GLN A 44 3.17 -1.01 8.13
N ALA A 45 2.24 -1.90 7.83
CA ALA A 45 0.95 -1.55 7.25
C ALA A 45 0.09 -0.71 8.21
N SER A 46 0.14 -1.02 9.52
CA SER A 46 -0.57 -0.27 10.56
C SER A 46 0.17 0.97 11.08
N LYS A 47 1.40 1.23 10.61
CA LYS A 47 2.32 2.22 11.20
C LYS A 47 2.43 2.05 12.73
N ASN A 48 2.91 0.89 13.16
CA ASN A 48 3.03 0.47 14.55
C ASN A 48 1.70 0.55 15.32
N ASP A 49 0.66 -0.09 14.76
CA ASP A 49 -0.68 -0.17 15.34
C ASP A 49 -1.35 1.20 15.52
N THR A 50 -0.94 2.21 14.75
CA THR A 50 -1.55 3.55 14.77
C THR A 50 -2.85 3.54 13.97
N TYR A 51 -2.80 3.09 12.71
CA TYR A 51 -3.92 3.20 11.78
C TYR A 51 -4.64 1.86 11.54
N PHE A 52 -5.93 1.94 11.26
CA PHE A 52 -6.67 0.91 10.54
C PHE A 52 -6.17 0.84 9.10
N PHE A 53 -6.09 -0.38 8.58
CA PHE A 53 -5.53 -0.64 7.26
C PHE A 53 -6.23 -1.79 6.56
N THR A 54 -6.15 -1.84 5.23
CA THR A 54 -6.81 -2.88 4.42
C THR A 54 -5.85 -4.00 4.00
N LYS A 55 -6.40 -5.07 3.42
CA LYS A 55 -5.60 -6.14 2.78
C LYS A 55 -4.69 -5.61 1.67
N ASN A 56 -5.13 -4.60 0.91
CA ASN A 56 -4.34 -4.00 -0.18
C ASN A 56 -3.13 -3.24 0.38
N GLN A 57 -3.28 -2.53 1.50
CA GLN A 57 -2.18 -1.85 2.19
C GLN A 57 -1.19 -2.85 2.77
N LEU A 58 -1.69 -3.95 3.37
CA LEU A 58 -0.85 -5.01 3.91
C LEU A 58 -0.04 -5.72 2.81
N TYR A 59 -0.69 -6.06 1.69
CA TYR A 59 -0.01 -6.63 0.52
C TYR A 59 1.05 -5.67 -0.03
N THR A 60 0.75 -4.38 -0.09
CA THR A 60 1.73 -3.38 -0.54
C THR A 60 2.92 -3.27 0.40
N ALA A 61 2.70 -3.30 1.72
CA ALA A 61 3.77 -3.34 2.71
C ALA A 61 4.65 -4.60 2.55
N PHE A 62 4.03 -5.75 2.25
CA PHE A 62 4.73 -6.99 1.96
C PHE A 62 5.65 -6.86 0.73
N CYS A 63 5.11 -6.31 -0.37
CA CYS A 63 5.85 -6.11 -1.61
C CYS A 63 7.00 -5.10 -1.46
N ARG A 64 6.85 -4.07 -0.61
CA ARG A 64 7.91 -3.07 -0.36
C ARG A 64 9.15 -3.66 0.31
N LYS A 65 8.97 -4.64 1.21
CA LYS A 65 10.08 -5.32 1.92
C LYS A 65 10.81 -6.38 1.11
N SER A 66 10.28 -6.76 -0.05
CA SER A 66 10.95 -7.72 -0.91
C SER A 66 12.18 -7.05 -1.55
N PRO A 67 13.40 -7.61 -1.39
CA PRO A 67 14.60 -7.00 -1.95
C PRO A 67 14.49 -6.89 -3.46
N LYS A 68 15.01 -5.78 -4.02
CA LYS A 68 15.08 -5.61 -5.48
C LYS A 68 15.89 -6.76 -6.07
N PRO A 69 15.42 -7.45 -7.12
CA PRO A 69 16.32 -8.28 -7.88
C PRO A 69 17.41 -7.38 -8.43
N VAL A 70 18.67 -7.74 -8.21
CA VAL A 70 19.79 -7.07 -8.89
C VAL A 70 19.56 -7.28 -10.38
N SER A 71 19.51 -6.19 -11.15
CA SER A 71 19.31 -6.29 -12.59
C SER A 71 20.46 -7.08 -13.20
N VAL A 72 20.13 -8.06 -14.03
CA VAL A 72 21.12 -8.86 -14.77
C VAL A 72 22.03 -7.95 -15.61
N LEU A 73 21.52 -6.82 -16.11
CA LEU A 73 22.31 -5.81 -16.83
C LEU A 73 23.38 -5.14 -15.95
N VAL A 74 23.10 -4.89 -14.67
CA VAL A 74 24.09 -4.32 -13.74
C VAL A 74 25.21 -5.32 -13.49
N LEU A 75 24.86 -6.61 -13.35
CA LEU A 75 25.86 -7.67 -13.26
C LEU A 75 26.69 -7.76 -14.55
N ILE A 76 26.06 -7.80 -15.72
CA ILE A 76 26.76 -7.81 -17.02
C ILE A 76 27.69 -6.59 -17.17
N GLY A 77 27.24 -5.39 -16.75
CA GLY A 77 28.08 -4.19 -16.80
C GLY A 77 29.32 -4.30 -15.92
N ILE A 78 29.18 -4.78 -14.68
CA ILE A 78 30.31 -5.04 -13.79
C ILE A 78 31.26 -6.08 -14.40
N PHE A 79 30.73 -7.13 -15.04
CA PHE A 79 31.53 -8.13 -15.73
C PHE A 79 32.37 -7.51 -16.85
N ILE A 80 31.75 -6.74 -17.74
CA ILE A 80 32.43 -6.10 -18.88
C ILE A 80 33.55 -5.19 -18.40
N VAL A 81 33.28 -4.36 -17.38
CA VAL A 81 34.29 -3.48 -16.77
C VAL A 81 35.44 -4.30 -16.18
N SER A 82 35.14 -5.38 -15.46
CA SER A 82 36.17 -6.24 -14.86
C SER A 82 37.08 -6.88 -15.93
N VAL A 83 36.52 -7.40 -17.02
CA VAL A 83 37.28 -7.98 -18.14
C VAL A 83 38.14 -6.92 -18.81
N PHE A 84 37.62 -5.71 -19.00
CA PHE A 84 38.36 -4.61 -19.62
C PHE A 84 39.58 -4.18 -18.78
N VAL A 85 39.44 -4.14 -17.45
CA VAL A 85 40.56 -3.85 -16.53
C VAL A 85 41.64 -4.94 -16.59
N VAL A 86 41.25 -6.23 -16.71
CA VAL A 86 42.22 -7.33 -16.90
C VAL A 86 43.03 -7.13 -18.18
N ILE A 87 42.37 -6.81 -19.30
CA ILE A 87 43.03 -6.63 -20.61
C ILE A 87 44.05 -5.48 -20.56
N ILE A 88 43.68 -4.35 -19.94
CA ILE A 88 44.60 -3.21 -19.77
C ILE A 88 45.79 -3.58 -18.88
N GLY A 89 45.57 -4.31 -17.78
CA GLY A 89 46.64 -4.76 -16.89
C GLY A 89 47.66 -5.65 -17.60
N LEU A 90 47.19 -6.56 -18.45
CA LEU A 90 48.03 -7.43 -19.28
C LEU A 90 48.85 -6.63 -20.31
N MET A 91 48.27 -5.61 -20.95
CA MET A 91 48.96 -4.75 -21.92
C MET A 91 50.10 -3.94 -21.29
N ILE A 92 49.94 -3.50 -20.03
CA ILE A 92 50.92 -2.70 -19.30
C ILE A 92 52.04 -3.58 -18.68
N GLY A 93 51.87 -4.90 -18.66
CA GLY A 93 52.85 -5.84 -18.09
C GLY A 93 52.98 -5.76 -16.56
N SER A 94 52.00 -5.15 -15.89
CA SER A 94 51.99 -5.02 -14.44
C SER A 94 51.30 -6.23 -13.80
N TRP A 95 52.10 -7.08 -13.17
CA TRP A 95 51.61 -8.32 -12.57
C TRP A 95 50.63 -8.04 -11.41
N GLU A 96 50.84 -6.95 -10.68
CA GLU A 96 49.98 -6.50 -9.56
C GLU A 96 48.54 -6.19 -10.02
N VAL A 97 48.40 -5.51 -11.17
CA VAL A 97 47.09 -5.18 -11.75
C VAL A 97 46.40 -6.44 -12.31
N THR A 98 47.19 -7.37 -12.84
CA THR A 98 46.68 -8.63 -13.38
C THR A 98 46.12 -9.53 -12.28
N VAL A 99 46.82 -9.67 -11.15
CA VAL A 99 46.32 -10.49 -10.01
C VAL A 99 45.08 -9.86 -9.38
N GLY A 100 45.08 -8.54 -9.16
CA GLY A 100 43.94 -7.83 -8.59
C GLY A 100 42.67 -7.97 -9.44
N SER A 101 42.82 -7.89 -10.76
CA SER A 101 41.68 -7.98 -11.69
C SER A 101 41.12 -9.40 -11.83
N VAL A 102 41.97 -10.43 -11.80
CA VAL A 102 41.53 -11.84 -11.73
C VAL A 102 40.77 -12.11 -10.43
N PHE A 103 41.24 -11.58 -9.30
CA PHE A 103 40.55 -11.74 -8.01
C PHE A 103 39.15 -11.11 -8.02
N VAL A 104 39.00 -9.91 -8.60
CA VAL A 104 37.68 -9.26 -8.78
C VAL A 104 36.78 -10.07 -9.71
N ALA A 105 37.31 -10.62 -10.81
CA ALA A 105 36.55 -11.47 -11.73
C ALA A 105 36.07 -12.77 -11.07
N VAL A 106 36.90 -13.39 -10.22
CA VAL A 106 36.53 -14.60 -9.45
C VAL A 106 35.49 -14.28 -8.38
N LEU A 107 35.62 -13.16 -7.65
CA LEU A 107 34.58 -12.70 -6.72
C LEU A 107 33.26 -12.40 -7.46
N PHE A 108 33.35 -11.87 -8.67
CA PHE A 108 32.19 -11.60 -9.51
C PHE A 108 31.51 -12.88 -10.03
N LEU A 109 32.28 -13.88 -10.47
CA LEU A 109 31.74 -15.20 -10.83
C LEU A 109 31.13 -15.88 -9.59
N GLY A 110 31.81 -15.82 -8.44
CA GLY A 110 31.29 -16.29 -7.17
C GLY A 110 29.99 -15.59 -6.76
N ALA A 111 29.85 -14.29 -7.04
CA ALA A 111 28.61 -13.56 -6.88
C ALA A 111 27.55 -14.00 -7.91
N LEU A 112 27.87 -14.16 -9.19
CA LEU A 112 26.92 -14.64 -10.21
C LEU A 112 26.34 -16.02 -9.90
N PHE A 113 27.19 -16.96 -9.48
CA PHE A 113 26.78 -18.33 -9.14
C PHE A 113 26.23 -18.44 -7.71
N GLY A 114 26.63 -17.52 -6.81
CA GLY A 114 26.15 -17.42 -5.43
C GLY A 114 24.89 -16.56 -5.26
N ILE A 115 24.53 -15.73 -6.25
CA ILE A 115 23.22 -15.08 -6.33
C ILE A 115 22.25 -16.21 -6.69
N PRO A 116 21.39 -16.65 -5.75
CA PRO A 116 20.42 -17.66 -6.09
C PRO A 116 19.60 -17.14 -7.27
N SER A 117 19.55 -17.92 -8.36
CA SER A 117 18.70 -17.73 -9.54
C SER A 117 17.19 -17.66 -9.22
N SER A 118 16.85 -17.70 -7.93
CA SER A 118 15.66 -17.05 -7.39
C SER A 118 15.73 -15.53 -7.62
N ILE A 119 15.60 -15.12 -8.88
CA ILE A 119 14.69 -14.03 -9.23
C ILE A 119 13.44 -14.34 -8.43
N LYS A 120 13.30 -13.71 -7.26
CA LYS A 120 12.20 -13.97 -6.34
C LYS A 120 10.97 -13.55 -7.13
N LYS A 121 10.26 -14.53 -7.71
CA LYS A 121 8.90 -14.31 -8.20
C LYS A 121 8.21 -13.60 -7.05
N PHE A 122 7.80 -12.37 -7.29
CA PHE A 122 6.98 -11.66 -6.32
C PHE A 122 5.84 -12.59 -5.98
N LEU A 123 5.56 -12.71 -4.68
CA LEU A 123 4.45 -13.54 -4.25
C LEU A 123 3.20 -12.94 -4.90
N SER A 124 2.54 -13.70 -5.78
CA SER A 124 1.31 -13.24 -6.41
C SER A 124 0.28 -12.89 -5.35
N ARG A 125 -0.70 -12.05 -5.72
CA ARG A 125 -1.75 -11.63 -4.80
C ARG A 125 -2.50 -12.82 -4.20
N ASP A 126 -2.84 -13.82 -5.02
CA ASP A 126 -3.57 -15.01 -4.56
C ASP A 126 -2.77 -15.85 -3.55
N ASN A 127 -1.46 -15.97 -3.78
CA ASN A 127 -0.58 -16.65 -2.84
C ASN A 127 -0.48 -15.88 -1.53
N PHE A 128 -0.40 -14.54 -1.59
CA PHE A 128 -0.43 -13.69 -0.40
C PHE A 128 -1.73 -13.84 0.37
N ASP A 129 -2.88 -13.83 -0.30
CA ASP A 129 -4.19 -13.98 0.34
C ASP A 129 -4.32 -15.37 1.01
N THR A 130 -3.74 -16.41 0.42
CA THR A 130 -3.65 -17.75 1.04
C THR A 130 -2.81 -17.74 2.33
N LEU A 131 -1.66 -17.06 2.33
CA LEU A 131 -0.82 -16.92 3.52
C LEU A 131 -1.52 -16.08 4.60
N LEU A 132 -2.18 -14.98 4.21
CA LEU A 132 -2.96 -14.15 5.10
C LEU A 132 -4.09 -14.95 5.76
N HIS A 133 -4.81 -15.76 4.99
CA HIS A 133 -5.87 -16.63 5.51
C HIS A 133 -5.33 -17.63 6.54
N ARG A 134 -4.22 -18.31 6.24
CA ARG A 134 -3.55 -19.23 7.19
C ARG A 134 -3.14 -18.52 8.49
N TRP A 135 -2.65 -17.28 8.41
CA TRP A 135 -2.35 -16.50 9.60
C TRP A 135 -3.59 -16.19 10.43
N MET A 136 -4.65 -15.71 9.77
CA MET A 136 -5.90 -15.31 10.42
C MET A 136 -6.65 -16.47 11.09
N GLN A 137 -6.37 -17.72 10.73
CA GLN A 137 -6.95 -18.90 11.39
C GLN A 137 -6.43 -19.10 12.82
N VAL A 138 -5.24 -18.57 13.13
CA VAL A 138 -4.57 -18.80 14.42
C VAL A 138 -4.31 -17.49 15.17
N ASN A 139 -4.16 -16.38 14.45
CA ASN A 139 -3.81 -15.09 15.02
C ASN A 139 -4.77 -14.00 14.53
N GLU A 140 -5.20 -13.14 15.44
CA GLU A 140 -5.88 -11.90 15.06
C GLU A 140 -4.87 -10.89 14.50
N ILE A 141 -5.34 -10.05 13.58
CA ILE A 141 -4.56 -8.91 13.07
C ILE A 141 -5.29 -7.64 13.53
N PRO A 142 -4.79 -6.96 14.58
CA PRO A 142 -5.39 -5.73 15.07
C PRO A 142 -5.53 -4.71 13.94
N LYS A 143 -6.67 -4.00 13.92
CA LYS A 143 -6.95 -2.90 13.00
C LYS A 143 -6.97 -3.26 11.50
N LEU A 144 -6.85 -4.54 11.13
CA LEU A 144 -7.04 -4.98 9.75
C LEU A 144 -8.54 -4.95 9.38
N LEU A 145 -8.87 -4.21 8.33
CA LEU A 145 -10.17 -4.17 7.72
C LEU A 145 -10.29 -5.26 6.66
N VAL A 146 -11.16 -6.23 6.94
CA VAL A 146 -11.42 -7.38 6.06
C VAL A 146 -12.72 -7.22 5.28
N LYS A 147 -13.70 -6.56 5.89
CA LYS A 147 -15.03 -6.26 5.34
C LYS A 147 -15.55 -4.95 5.94
N PRO A 148 -16.53 -4.27 5.33
CA PRO A 148 -17.19 -3.12 5.91
C PRO A 148 -17.93 -3.49 7.22
N GLN A 149 -17.89 -2.61 8.22
CA GLN A 149 -18.38 -2.84 9.59
C GLN A 149 -19.30 -1.72 10.11
N LEU A 150 -19.34 -0.57 9.45
CA LEU A 150 -20.18 0.60 9.76
C LEU A 150 -21.55 0.58 9.06
N GLY A 151 -22.08 -0.60 8.71
CA GLY A 151 -23.35 -0.70 7.97
C GLY A 151 -24.60 -0.31 8.78
N ALA A 152 -24.51 -0.42 10.10
CA ALA A 152 -25.57 -0.02 11.03
C ALA A 152 -25.09 1.17 11.88
N PRO A 153 -25.99 2.07 12.29
CA PRO A 153 -25.65 3.09 13.26
C PRO A 153 -25.17 2.45 14.57
N PRO A 154 -24.17 3.02 15.27
CA PRO A 154 -23.69 2.48 16.54
C PRO A 154 -24.81 2.35 17.56
N ALA A 155 -25.01 1.14 18.10
CA ALA A 155 -26.23 0.74 18.79
C ALA A 155 -26.54 1.44 20.14
N GLN A 156 -25.72 2.37 20.63
CA GLN A 156 -25.96 2.97 21.96
C GLN A 156 -25.30 4.33 22.27
N GLN A 157 -24.52 4.92 21.37
CA GLN A 157 -23.73 6.13 21.69
C GLN A 157 -24.19 7.41 20.97
N TRP A 158 -25.17 7.33 20.07
CA TRP A 158 -25.61 8.48 19.26
C TRP A 158 -26.93 9.06 19.78
N GLN A 159 -26.94 9.47 21.05
CA GLN A 159 -28.07 10.20 21.65
C GLN A 159 -28.04 11.70 21.32
N GLU A 160 -26.96 12.21 20.75
CA GLU A 160 -26.90 13.58 20.23
C GLU A 160 -27.50 13.63 18.81
N PRO A 161 -28.67 14.27 18.62
CA PRO A 161 -29.35 14.34 17.32
C PRO A 161 -28.51 15.03 16.23
N ASP A 162 -27.49 15.77 16.65
CA ASP A 162 -26.74 16.80 15.95
C ASP A 162 -25.27 16.42 15.68
N ILE A 163 -24.81 15.20 15.99
CA ILE A 163 -23.45 14.73 15.63
C ILE A 163 -23.14 14.90 14.12
N PHE A 164 -24.15 14.84 13.25
CA PHE A 164 -24.03 15.11 11.81
C PHE A 164 -24.40 16.54 11.41
N ASP A 165 -24.98 17.33 12.33
CA ASP A 165 -25.25 18.74 12.14
C ASP A 165 -24.01 19.63 12.35
N TYR A 166 -22.94 19.08 12.94
CA TYR A 166 -21.64 19.73 13.03
C TYR A 166 -20.98 19.83 11.66
N GLY A 167 -21.36 20.88 10.91
CA GLY A 167 -20.48 21.55 9.96
C GLY A 167 -19.93 20.68 8.83
N VAL A 168 -20.70 19.71 8.30
CA VAL A 168 -20.29 19.00 7.08
C VAL A 168 -20.12 20.01 5.94
N GLU A 169 -18.86 20.23 5.56
CA GLU A 169 -18.47 21.14 4.49
C GLU A 169 -18.20 20.40 3.18
N ARG A 170 -17.94 19.08 3.28
CA ARG A 170 -17.42 18.26 2.19
C ARG A 170 -18.10 16.90 2.18
N ILE A 171 -18.27 16.34 0.99
CA ILE A 171 -18.70 14.95 0.80
C ILE A 171 -17.57 14.22 0.06
N LEU A 172 -17.15 13.08 0.58
CA LEU A 172 -16.23 12.16 -0.09
C LEU A 172 -17.01 10.92 -0.53
N VAL A 173 -17.10 10.73 -1.84
CA VAL A 173 -17.70 9.55 -2.46
C VAL A 173 -16.59 8.59 -2.87
N VAL A 174 -16.58 7.40 -2.28
CA VAL A 174 -15.57 6.36 -2.55
C VAL A 174 -16.15 5.20 -3.36
N GLU A 175 -15.34 4.53 -4.19
CA GLU A 175 -15.81 3.40 -5.00
C GLU A 175 -16.22 2.18 -4.13
N HIS A 176 -15.46 1.85 -3.08
CA HIS A 176 -15.65 0.64 -2.27
C HIS A 176 -16.07 0.95 -0.84
N ASP A 177 -17.03 0.21 -0.30
CA ASP A 177 -17.55 0.36 1.08
C ASP A 177 -16.45 0.30 2.15
N ILE A 178 -15.44 -0.57 1.95
CA ILE A 178 -14.34 -0.74 2.91
C ILE A 178 -13.47 0.53 3.04
N LEU A 179 -13.46 1.39 2.01
CA LEU A 179 -12.76 2.67 2.08
C LEU A 179 -13.47 3.64 3.02
N VAL A 180 -14.80 3.57 3.13
CA VAL A 180 -15.52 4.38 4.11
C VAL A 180 -15.06 4.02 5.52
N ASP A 181 -15.03 2.74 5.85
CA ASP A 181 -14.49 2.25 7.13
C ASP A 181 -13.04 2.68 7.35
N LEU A 182 -12.20 2.60 6.31
CA LEU A 182 -10.79 3.01 6.37
C LEU A 182 -10.65 4.48 6.76
N PHE A 183 -11.41 5.38 6.15
CA PHE A 183 -11.33 6.80 6.47
C PHE A 183 -12.00 7.14 7.81
N VAL A 184 -13.19 6.59 8.07
CA VAL A 184 -13.96 6.90 9.28
C VAL A 184 -13.24 6.41 10.53
N LYS A 185 -12.77 5.15 10.55
CA LYS A 185 -12.09 4.59 11.72
C LYS A 185 -10.72 5.20 12.01
N ASN A 186 -10.14 5.88 11.02
CA ASN A 186 -8.92 6.64 11.21
C ASN A 186 -9.18 8.14 11.45
N GLY A 187 -10.42 8.57 11.69
CA GLY A 187 -10.74 9.95 12.12
C GLY A 187 -10.83 11.00 11.00
N PHE A 188 -10.59 10.62 9.74
CA PHE A 188 -10.52 11.55 8.61
C PHE A 188 -11.79 12.40 8.43
N HIS A 189 -12.95 11.78 8.63
CA HIS A 189 -14.26 12.44 8.54
C HIS A 189 -14.37 13.66 9.47
N ALA A 190 -13.84 13.56 10.69
CA ALA A 190 -13.83 14.64 11.66
C ALA A 190 -12.75 15.68 11.34
N GLU A 191 -11.54 15.23 10.99
CA GLU A 191 -10.41 16.12 10.67
C GLU A 191 -10.69 17.03 9.46
N GLN A 192 -11.45 16.55 8.47
CA GLN A 192 -11.73 17.26 7.22
C GLN A 192 -13.19 17.75 7.11
N SER A 193 -13.97 17.66 8.19
CA SER A 193 -15.41 17.99 8.21
C SER A 193 -16.17 17.37 7.03
N CYS A 194 -15.91 16.08 6.81
CA CYS A 194 -16.27 15.37 5.59
C CYS A 194 -17.24 14.23 5.88
N LEU A 195 -18.38 14.23 5.19
CA LEU A 195 -19.25 13.06 5.11
C LEU A 195 -18.66 12.06 4.12
N ILE A 196 -18.45 10.82 4.54
CA ILE A 196 -17.83 9.78 3.71
C ILE A 196 -18.86 8.71 3.41
N ILE A 197 -19.09 8.45 2.12
CA ILE A 197 -20.04 7.46 1.63
C ILE A 197 -19.45 6.71 0.43
N SER A 198 -19.91 5.49 0.20
CA SER A 198 -19.58 4.75 -1.01
C SER A 198 -20.54 5.07 -2.15
N ALA A 199 -20.10 4.85 -3.38
CA ALA A 199 -20.93 4.95 -4.58
C ALA A 199 -22.13 3.98 -4.56
N ASN A 200 -22.10 2.94 -3.72
CA ASN A 200 -23.23 2.03 -3.51
C ASN A 200 -24.19 2.49 -2.40
N GLY A 201 -23.96 3.67 -1.81
CA GLY A 201 -24.78 4.25 -0.75
C GLY A 201 -24.46 3.69 0.64
N TYR A 202 -23.28 3.10 0.86
CA TYR A 202 -22.85 2.69 2.19
C TYR A 202 -22.15 3.84 2.94
N PRO A 203 -22.38 4.04 4.24
CA PRO A 203 -23.45 3.45 5.04
C PRO A 203 -24.82 4.02 4.67
N THR A 204 -25.83 3.15 4.59
CA THR A 204 -27.17 3.52 4.12
C THR A 204 -27.82 4.61 4.97
N TYR A 205 -27.63 4.57 6.29
CA TYR A 205 -28.19 5.56 7.21
C TYR A 205 -27.57 6.97 7.03
N LEU A 206 -26.35 7.07 6.50
CA LEU A 206 -25.73 8.35 6.15
C LEU A 206 -26.13 8.81 4.75
N ALA A 207 -26.17 7.88 3.79
CA ALA A 207 -26.55 8.20 2.41
C ALA A 207 -27.97 8.81 2.33
N GLN A 208 -28.90 8.34 3.18
CA GLN A 208 -30.25 8.91 3.27
C GLN A 208 -30.29 10.38 3.72
N ARG A 209 -29.25 10.88 4.39
CA ARG A 209 -29.17 12.27 4.87
C ARG A 209 -28.55 13.24 3.86
N LEU A 210 -28.02 12.73 2.74
CA LEU A 210 -27.43 13.56 1.68
C LEU A 210 -28.34 14.71 1.21
N PRO A 211 -29.66 14.50 0.95
CA PRO A 211 -30.52 15.56 0.46
C PRO A 211 -30.61 16.75 1.42
N GLU A 212 -30.70 16.46 2.72
CA GLU A 212 -30.81 17.48 3.76
C GLU A 212 -29.51 18.29 3.90
N LEU A 213 -28.35 17.61 3.88
CA LEU A 213 -27.04 18.24 3.99
C LEU A 213 -26.74 19.16 2.81
N VAL A 214 -26.98 18.71 1.58
CA VAL A 214 -26.75 19.52 0.38
C VAL A 214 -27.73 20.70 0.30
N LYS A 215 -28.97 20.53 0.77
CA LYS A 215 -29.94 21.63 0.86
C LYS A 215 -29.52 22.68 1.88
N LYS A 216 -28.95 22.26 3.03
CA LYS A 216 -28.45 23.13 4.11
C LYS A 216 -27.18 23.88 3.67
N ASN A 217 -26.29 23.23 2.93
CA ASN A 217 -25.02 23.80 2.47
C ASN A 217 -24.93 23.85 0.94
N LYS A 218 -25.31 24.98 0.34
CA LYS A 218 -25.30 25.19 -1.12
C LYS A 218 -23.89 25.24 -1.74
N ASN A 219 -22.83 25.40 -0.93
CA ASN A 219 -21.44 25.49 -1.37
C ASN A 219 -20.64 24.21 -1.08
N ILE A 220 -21.34 23.09 -0.82
CA ILE A 220 -20.70 21.83 -0.49
C ILE A 220 -19.79 21.34 -1.62
N SER A 221 -18.58 20.92 -1.25
CA SER A 221 -17.62 20.32 -2.19
C SER A 221 -17.73 18.81 -2.15
N ILE A 222 -17.74 18.17 -3.31
CA ILE A 222 -17.85 16.73 -3.50
C ILE A 222 -16.54 16.23 -4.10
N PHE A 223 -15.92 15.27 -3.43
CA PHE A 223 -14.69 14.63 -3.86
C PHE A 223 -14.99 13.19 -4.27
N LEU A 224 -14.49 12.78 -5.42
CA LEU A 224 -14.68 11.43 -5.96
C LEU A 224 -13.39 10.64 -5.81
N LEU A 225 -13.46 9.45 -5.22
CA LEU A 225 -12.32 8.58 -5.05
C LEU A 225 -12.60 7.22 -5.65
N HIS A 226 -11.79 6.84 -6.62
CA HIS A 226 -11.89 5.54 -7.27
C HIS A 226 -10.52 4.92 -7.51
N ASP A 227 -10.53 3.60 -7.72
CA ASP A 227 -9.37 2.85 -8.14
C ASP A 227 -8.99 3.22 -9.58
N PHE A 228 -7.72 3.06 -9.93
CA PHE A 228 -7.38 3.01 -11.34
C PHE A 228 -7.89 1.69 -11.91
N SER A 229 -8.97 1.72 -12.68
CA SER A 229 -9.48 0.58 -13.43
C SER A 229 -10.32 1.07 -14.62
N PRO A 230 -10.54 0.24 -15.66
CA PRO A 230 -11.42 0.58 -16.77
C PRO A 230 -12.83 1.02 -16.35
N THR A 231 -13.28 0.62 -15.16
CA THR A 231 -14.63 0.89 -14.64
C THR A 231 -14.67 1.88 -13.47
N GLY A 232 -13.52 2.23 -12.87
CA GLY A 232 -13.47 2.96 -11.59
C GLY A 232 -14.15 4.32 -11.66
N SER A 233 -13.76 5.14 -12.65
CA SER A 233 -14.41 6.43 -12.92
C SER A 233 -15.89 6.25 -13.28
N THR A 234 -16.26 5.15 -13.94
CA THR A 234 -17.65 4.88 -14.33
C THR A 234 -18.56 4.66 -13.12
N VAL A 235 -18.10 3.97 -12.07
CA VAL A 235 -18.92 3.69 -10.87
C VAL A 235 -19.27 4.99 -10.14
N VAL A 236 -18.28 5.85 -9.92
CA VAL A 236 -18.50 7.09 -9.19
C VAL A 236 -19.24 8.13 -10.05
N ASN A 237 -19.01 8.14 -11.37
CA ASN A 237 -19.79 8.96 -12.29
C ASN A 237 -21.26 8.52 -12.37
N LYS A 238 -21.55 7.21 -12.33
CA LYS A 238 -22.94 6.70 -12.24
C LYS A 238 -23.63 7.17 -10.96
N PHE A 239 -22.91 7.19 -9.84
CA PHE A 239 -23.44 7.74 -8.60
C PHE A 239 -23.81 9.22 -8.77
N LEU A 240 -22.93 10.02 -9.38
CA LEU A 240 -23.23 11.42 -9.68
C LEU A 240 -24.42 11.59 -10.62
N ASP A 241 -24.51 10.79 -11.68
CA ASP A 241 -25.62 10.84 -12.63
C ASP A 241 -26.96 10.54 -11.96
N SER A 242 -26.99 9.53 -11.07
CA SER A 242 -28.19 9.19 -10.29
C SER A 242 -28.60 10.28 -9.28
N HIS A 243 -27.68 11.18 -8.92
CA HIS A 243 -27.90 12.28 -7.98
C HIS A 243 -27.71 13.65 -8.63
N LYS A 244 -27.80 13.75 -9.96
CA LYS A 244 -27.44 14.96 -10.72
C LYS A 244 -28.23 16.20 -10.29
N GLU A 245 -29.51 16.04 -10.01
CA GLU A 245 -30.36 17.14 -9.52
C GLU A 245 -29.96 17.60 -8.12
N LEU A 246 -29.52 16.67 -7.26
CA LEU A 246 -29.06 16.98 -5.92
C LEU A 246 -27.74 17.78 -5.96
N PHE A 247 -26.81 17.39 -6.83
CA PHE A 247 -25.46 17.95 -6.89
C PHE A 247 -25.28 19.05 -7.94
N LYS A 248 -26.37 19.56 -8.53
CA LYS A 248 -26.34 20.54 -9.62
C LYS A 248 -25.48 21.79 -9.37
N ASN A 249 -25.41 22.24 -8.13
CA ASN A 249 -24.64 23.43 -7.72
C ASN A 249 -23.38 23.10 -6.91
N ALA A 250 -23.07 21.82 -6.72
CA ALA A 250 -21.94 21.40 -5.92
C ALA A 250 -20.63 21.51 -6.71
N ARG A 251 -19.53 21.80 -6.00
CA ARG A 251 -18.19 21.77 -6.60
C ARG A 251 -17.71 20.32 -6.60
N ILE A 252 -17.59 19.72 -7.78
CA ILE A 252 -17.17 18.32 -7.90
C ILE A 252 -15.70 18.27 -8.31
N LEU A 253 -14.88 17.56 -7.55
CA LEU A 253 -13.48 17.28 -7.86
C LEU A 253 -13.23 15.78 -7.89
N ASP A 254 -12.71 15.29 -9.00
CA ASP A 254 -12.24 13.91 -9.09
C ASP A 254 -10.80 13.82 -8.56
N VAL A 255 -10.64 13.03 -7.50
CA VAL A 255 -9.37 12.75 -6.82
C VAL A 255 -9.05 11.24 -6.86
N GLY A 256 -9.64 10.51 -7.82
CA GLY A 256 -9.33 9.11 -8.06
C GLY A 256 -7.89 8.88 -8.57
N LEU A 257 -7.54 7.60 -8.70
CA LEU A 257 -6.27 7.22 -9.34
C LEU A 257 -6.42 7.13 -10.85
N PHE A 258 -5.56 7.85 -11.57
CA PHE A 258 -5.48 7.82 -13.03
C PHE A 258 -4.26 7.02 -13.52
N GLN A 259 -4.25 6.68 -14.81
CA GLN A 259 -3.17 5.87 -15.40
C GLN A 259 -1.80 6.56 -15.25
N GLU A 260 -1.77 7.88 -15.38
CA GLU A 260 -0.59 8.72 -15.29
C GLU A 260 0.03 8.65 -13.88
N ASP A 261 -0.80 8.67 -12.84
CA ASP A 261 -0.39 8.61 -11.43
C ASP A 261 0.26 7.27 -11.13
N VAL A 262 -0.42 6.26 -11.62
CA VAL A 262 -0.09 4.87 -11.51
C VAL A 262 1.27 4.56 -12.16
N LYS A 263 1.60 5.21 -13.27
CA LYS A 263 2.94 5.16 -13.91
C LYS A 263 4.02 5.92 -13.15
N LYS A 264 3.67 6.98 -12.41
CA LYS A 264 4.64 7.84 -11.70
C LYS A 264 5.04 7.28 -10.33
N ILE A 265 4.10 6.71 -9.59
CA ILE A 265 4.34 6.24 -8.21
C ILE A 265 5.26 5.00 -8.19
N LYS A 266 6.44 5.15 -7.57
CA LYS A 266 7.44 4.07 -7.41
C LYS A 266 6.86 2.81 -6.74
N VAL A 267 5.95 2.99 -5.78
CA VAL A 267 5.26 1.91 -5.06
C VAL A 267 4.44 1.05 -6.03
N PHE A 268 3.70 1.70 -6.92
CA PHE A 268 2.92 1.01 -7.93
C PHE A 268 3.81 0.31 -8.93
N LYS A 269 4.93 0.92 -9.38
CA LYS A 269 5.92 0.24 -10.24
C LYS A 269 6.37 -1.13 -9.68
N ARG A 270 6.46 -1.28 -8.35
CA ARG A 270 6.79 -2.57 -7.72
C ARG A 270 5.63 -3.56 -7.68
N LEU A 271 4.41 -3.06 -7.60
CA LEU A 271 3.19 -3.86 -7.76
C LEU A 271 2.93 -4.20 -9.25
N MET A 272 3.48 -3.43 -10.18
CA MET A 272 3.37 -3.53 -11.65
C MET A 272 4.35 -4.49 -12.32
N LEU A 273 4.86 -5.50 -11.63
CA LEU A 273 5.85 -6.40 -12.23
C LEU A 273 5.24 -7.39 -13.24
N GLU A 274 3.94 -7.29 -13.50
CA GLU A 274 3.24 -7.96 -14.58
C GLU A 274 2.57 -6.92 -15.50
N LYS A 275 2.54 -7.22 -16.81
CA LYS A 275 2.00 -6.43 -17.93
C LYS A 275 0.86 -5.51 -17.49
N GLU A 276 0.96 -4.21 -17.83
CA GLU A 276 0.03 -3.12 -17.52
C GLU A 276 -1.20 -3.51 -16.67
N PRO A 277 -1.22 -3.17 -15.37
CA PRO A 277 -2.26 -3.65 -14.48
C PRO A 277 -3.63 -3.13 -14.91
N LYS A 278 -4.56 -4.06 -15.10
CA LYS A 278 -5.97 -3.76 -15.38
C LYS A 278 -6.65 -3.03 -14.21
N ARG A 279 -6.09 -3.12 -13.01
CA ARG A 279 -6.61 -2.44 -11.82
C ARG A 279 -5.50 -2.15 -10.81
N VAL A 280 -5.48 -0.94 -10.25
CA VAL A 280 -4.68 -0.57 -9.08
C VAL A 280 -5.59 0.05 -8.04
N PRO A 281 -5.80 -0.63 -6.89
CA PRO A 281 -6.72 -0.13 -5.89
C PRO A 281 -6.12 1.05 -5.14
N VAL A 282 -6.94 2.04 -4.79
CA VAL A 282 -6.45 3.28 -4.16
C VAL A 282 -5.89 3.03 -2.76
N ASP A 283 -6.47 2.08 -2.04
CA ASP A 283 -5.95 1.57 -0.77
C ASP A 283 -4.76 0.60 -0.95
N ALA A 284 -4.09 0.55 -2.09
CA ALA A 284 -2.70 0.08 -2.11
C ALA A 284 -1.75 1.17 -1.58
N ILE A 285 -2.18 2.44 -1.54
CA ILE A 285 -1.43 3.53 -0.89
C ILE A 285 -1.59 3.38 0.64
N PRO A 286 -0.50 3.41 1.43
CA PRO A 286 -0.62 3.35 2.89
C PRO A 286 -1.40 4.55 3.41
N TYR A 287 -2.23 4.32 4.44
CA TYR A 287 -3.25 5.27 4.87
C TYR A 287 -2.70 6.67 5.17
N ALA A 288 -1.57 6.78 5.86
CA ALA A 288 -0.96 8.07 6.18
C ALA A 288 -0.70 8.93 4.93
N TYR A 289 -0.26 8.31 3.84
CA TYR A 289 -0.04 9.01 2.57
C TYR A 289 -1.35 9.33 1.87
N LEU A 290 -2.32 8.41 1.91
CA LEU A 290 -3.63 8.64 1.33
C LEU A 290 -4.32 9.85 2.00
N ALA A 291 -4.29 9.92 3.33
CA ALA A 291 -4.82 11.05 4.09
C ALA A 291 -4.11 12.37 3.72
N LEU A 292 -2.79 12.36 3.60
CA LEU A 292 -2.02 13.55 3.20
C LEU A 292 -2.37 14.03 1.79
N LEU A 293 -2.44 13.11 0.82
CA LEU A 293 -2.83 13.44 -0.56
C LEU A 293 -4.24 14.04 -0.59
N PHE A 294 -5.16 13.46 0.17
CA PHE A 294 -6.50 13.98 0.32
C PHE A 294 -6.55 15.39 0.91
N SER A 295 -5.90 15.62 2.05
CA SER A 295 -5.88 16.93 2.69
C SER A 295 -5.23 17.99 1.79
N GLY A 296 -4.18 17.62 1.07
CA GLY A 296 -3.56 18.48 0.05
C GLY A 296 -4.52 18.81 -1.10
N SER A 297 -5.27 17.81 -1.59
CA SER A 297 -6.25 17.99 -2.68
C SER A 297 -7.41 18.86 -2.24
N ILE A 298 -7.88 18.69 -1.00
CA ILE A 298 -8.91 19.53 -0.40
C ILE A 298 -8.43 20.97 -0.27
N SER A 299 -7.21 21.18 0.24
CA SER A 299 -6.67 22.52 0.47
C SER A 299 -6.35 23.28 -0.82
N LYS A 300 -5.80 22.61 -1.84
CA LYS A 300 -5.39 23.23 -3.11
C LYS A 300 -6.46 23.16 -4.20
N GLY A 301 -7.48 22.31 -4.03
CA GLY A 301 -8.51 22.07 -5.04
C GLY A 301 -7.98 21.37 -6.31
N ILE A 302 -6.95 20.53 -6.17
CA ILE A 302 -6.29 19.84 -7.29
C ILE A 302 -6.32 18.31 -7.14
N PRO A 303 -6.30 17.53 -8.23
CA PRO A 303 -6.25 16.07 -8.17
C PRO A 303 -4.95 15.52 -7.55
N PHE A 304 -4.96 14.24 -7.17
CA PHE A 304 -3.76 13.55 -6.64
C PHE A 304 -2.58 13.59 -7.59
N SER A 305 -2.84 13.54 -8.89
CA SER A 305 -1.83 13.54 -9.95
C SER A 305 -0.84 14.69 -9.85
N HIS A 306 -1.29 15.85 -9.39
CA HIS A 306 -0.47 17.04 -9.20
C HIS A 306 0.36 16.97 -7.91
N LEU A 307 -0.24 16.51 -6.80
CA LEU A 307 0.45 16.40 -5.51
C LEU A 307 1.49 15.28 -5.48
N LEU A 308 1.23 14.21 -6.21
CA LEU A 308 2.14 13.08 -6.35
C LEU A 308 3.46 13.46 -7.02
N LEU A 309 3.47 14.48 -7.89
CA LEU A 309 4.68 14.97 -8.53
C LEU A 309 5.58 15.71 -7.53
N GLU A 310 5.02 16.65 -6.76
CA GLU A 310 5.75 17.37 -5.71
C GLU A 310 6.37 16.39 -4.69
N TRP A 311 5.64 15.32 -4.36
CA TRP A 311 6.07 14.38 -3.33
C TRP A 311 7.11 13.34 -3.79
N LEU A 312 7.09 12.93 -5.07
CA LEU A 312 8.07 11.96 -5.60
C LEU A 312 9.49 12.54 -5.74
N GLU A 313 9.61 13.86 -5.71
CA GLU A 313 10.87 14.60 -5.72
C GLU A 313 11.55 14.59 -4.33
N ASP A 314 10.78 14.61 -3.23
CA ASP A 314 11.30 14.60 -1.85
C ASP A 314 11.75 13.21 -1.35
N ASP A 315 11.11 12.13 -1.81
CA ASP A 315 11.41 10.74 -1.41
C ASP A 315 12.74 10.20 -2.04
N GLY A 316 13.58 11.10 -2.54
CA GLY A 316 14.87 10.82 -3.18
C GLY A 316 16.05 10.66 -2.21
N ASP A 317 15.96 11.19 -0.99
CA ASP A 317 17.14 11.30 -0.10
C ASP A 317 17.04 10.47 1.21
N ASP A 318 15.85 10.02 1.60
CA ASP A 318 15.68 9.46 2.94
C ASP A 318 15.79 7.94 2.97
N GLY A 319 17.04 7.46 3.05
CA GLY A 319 17.40 6.26 3.82
C GLY A 319 17.15 6.41 5.34
N GLY A 320 16.13 7.17 5.72
CA GLY A 320 15.82 7.57 7.08
C GLY A 320 14.98 6.51 7.79
N SER A 321 15.64 5.82 8.71
CA SER A 321 15.00 5.15 9.85
C SER A 321 14.13 6.15 10.62
N TYR A 322 12.82 6.16 10.36
CA TYR A 322 11.87 6.71 11.33
C TYR A 322 11.50 5.58 12.31
N GLY A 323 12.12 5.68 13.49
CA GLY A 323 11.67 5.00 14.71
C GLY A 323 10.37 5.58 15.24
#